data_AF-A0AA35ZP77-F1
#
_entry.id   AF-A0AA35ZP77-F1
#
_cell.length_a   1.000
_cell.length_b   1.000
_cell.length_c   1.000
_cell.angle_alpha   90.00
_cell.angle_beta   90.00
_cell.angle_gamma   90.00
#
_symmetry.space_group_name_H-M   'P 1'
#
loop_
_entity.id
_entity.type
_entity.pdbx_description
1 polymer ?
#
loop_
_entity_poly.entity_id
_entity_poly.type
_entity_poly.pdbx_seq_one_letter_code
_entity_poly.pdbx_strand_id
1 'polypeptide(L)'
;MADLPGIVPSTTEYRRLEATYGLSSLEGVEFPAPGSSISSLPPGKIGVFLKTLDARIYFLLTDFQEEVLQKDGVSLQMLTPNAVNKVVAFEMICRANGYLPDYFVFKLFFRFCVTGDKYIFSVR
;
A
#
# COMPACT_ATOMS: atom_id res chain seq x y z
N MET A 1 2.13 -7.90 -18.23
CA MET A 1 0.98 -7.02 -18.53
C MET A 1 1.53 -5.81 -19.25
N ALA A 2 1.00 -5.47 -20.42
CA ALA A 2 1.39 -4.24 -21.11
C ALA A 2 0.90 -3.04 -20.28
N ASP A 3 1.79 -2.06 -20.06
CA ASP A 3 1.40 -0.79 -19.44
C ASP A 3 0.42 -0.08 -20.36
N LEU A 4 -0.83 0.04 -19.92
CA LEU A 4 -1.79 0.87 -20.61
C LEU A 4 -1.35 2.34 -20.45
N PRO A 5 -1.39 3.15 -21.53
CA PRO A 5 -1.01 4.54 -21.43
C PRO A 5 -1.86 5.24 -20.36
N GLY A 6 -1.21 5.96 -19.45
CA GLY A 6 -1.88 6.71 -18.41
C GLY A 6 -2.91 7.67 -19.02
N ILE A 7 -4.17 7.52 -18.63
CA ILE A 7 -5.23 8.47 -19.00
C ILE A 7 -4.99 9.74 -18.18
N VAL A 8 -4.77 10.85 -18.87
CA VAL A 8 -4.69 12.17 -18.23
C VAL A 8 -6.13 12.63 -17.97
N PRO A 9 -6.54 12.80 -16.71
CA PRO A 9 -7.88 13.30 -16.43
C PRO A 9 -8.01 14.75 -16.87
N SER A 10 -9.14 15.06 -17.49
CA SER A 10 -9.59 16.42 -17.76
C SER A 10 -9.74 17.23 -16.46
N THR A 11 -9.78 18.56 -16.56
CA THR A 11 -10.00 19.45 -15.40
C THR A 11 -11.30 19.13 -14.65
N THR A 12 -12.32 18.64 -15.34
CA THR A 12 -13.59 18.21 -14.73
C THR A 12 -13.43 16.89 -13.96
N GLU A 13 -12.68 15.94 -14.52
CA GLU A 13 -12.36 14.68 -13.83
C GLU A 13 -11.47 14.95 -12.61
N TYR A 14 -10.52 15.88 -12.69
CA TYR A 14 -9.71 16.33 -11.56
C TYR A 14 -10.59 16.76 -10.39
N ARG A 15 -11.48 17.74 -10.59
CA ARG A 15 -12.37 18.22 -9.52
C ARG A 15 -13.27 17.13 -8.96
N ARG A 16 -13.72 16.20 -9.81
CA ARG A 16 -14.49 15.04 -9.37
C ARG A 16 -13.66 14.13 -8.46
N LEU A 17 -12.41 13.86 -8.82
CA LEU A 17 -11.50 13.01 -8.04
C LEU A 17 -11.11 13.68 -6.72
N GLU A 18 -10.82 14.99 -6.73
CA GLU A 18 -10.61 15.76 -5.50
C GLU A 18 -11.83 15.67 -4.57
N ALA A 19 -13.04 15.92 -5.10
CA ALA A 19 -14.27 15.86 -4.31
C ALA A 19 -14.61 14.44 -3.81
N THR A 20 -14.25 13.40 -4.57
CA THR A 20 -14.58 12.00 -4.25
C THR A 20 -13.58 11.41 -3.26
N TYR A 21 -12.29 11.70 -3.43
CA TYR A 21 -11.20 11.05 -2.70
C TYR A 21 -10.49 11.95 -1.70
N GLY A 22 -10.78 13.25 -1.69
CA GLY A 22 -10.12 14.23 -0.83
C GLY A 22 -8.70 14.58 -1.27
N LEU A 23 -8.30 14.19 -2.48
CA LEU A 23 -6.99 14.56 -3.05
C LEU A 23 -6.98 16.08 -3.22
N SER A 24 -6.17 16.81 -2.46
CA SER A 24 -6.02 18.26 -2.68
C SER A 24 -4.69 18.53 -3.38
N SER A 25 -4.66 19.52 -4.27
CA SER A 25 -3.40 20.03 -4.87
C SER A 25 -2.36 20.48 -3.82
N LEU A 26 -2.78 20.70 -2.56
CA LEU A 26 -1.93 21.11 -1.44
C LEU A 26 -1.06 19.96 -0.89
N GLU A 27 -1.38 18.70 -1.18
CA GLU A 27 -0.66 17.52 -0.65
C GLU A 27 0.37 16.93 -1.62
N GLY A 28 0.71 17.64 -2.70
CA GLY A 28 1.75 17.21 -3.65
C GLY A 28 1.30 16.09 -4.60
N VAL A 29 -0.01 15.89 -4.76
CA VAL A 29 -0.57 14.95 -5.74
C VAL A 29 -0.37 15.49 -7.16
N GLU A 30 0.39 14.76 -7.97
CA GLU A 30 0.60 15.07 -9.38
C GLU A 30 -0.02 13.99 -10.28
N PHE A 31 -0.71 14.44 -11.32
CA PHE A 31 -1.26 13.53 -12.33
C PHE A 31 -0.19 13.15 -13.37
N PRO A 32 -0.20 11.90 -13.87
CA PRO A 32 0.75 11.48 -14.89
C PRO A 32 0.58 12.32 -16.16
N ALA A 33 1.69 12.73 -16.77
CA ALA A 33 1.68 13.37 -18.08
C ALA A 33 1.28 12.35 -19.17
N PRO A 34 0.79 12.80 -20.35
CA PRO A 34 0.43 11.89 -21.44
C PRO A 34 1.60 10.97 -21.79
N GLY A 35 1.35 9.65 -21.83
CA GLY A 35 2.39 8.65 -22.14
C GLY A 35 3.31 8.28 -20.97
N SER A 36 3.11 8.85 -19.78
CA SER A 36 3.84 8.42 -18.58
C SER A 36 3.41 7.01 -18.18
N SER A 37 4.37 6.19 -17.77
CA SER A 37 4.11 4.89 -17.19
C SER A 37 4.34 4.87 -15.68
N ILE A 38 3.52 4.09 -14.97
CA ILE A 38 3.71 3.81 -13.55
C ILE A 38 5.00 3.01 -13.29
N SER A 39 5.51 2.31 -14.31
CA SER A 39 6.79 1.58 -14.25
C SER A 39 8.00 2.48 -14.45
N SER A 40 7.80 3.76 -14.80
CA SER A 40 8.88 4.72 -15.08
C SER A 40 8.63 6.06 -14.38
N LEU A 41 8.47 6.03 -13.06
CA LEU A 41 8.22 7.23 -12.26
C LEU A 41 9.50 8.06 -12.05
N PRO A 42 9.41 9.40 -11.99
CA PRO A 42 10.53 10.24 -11.59
C PRO A 42 11.02 9.87 -10.17
N PRO A 43 12.32 10.04 -9.87
CA PRO A 43 12.86 9.81 -8.53
C PRO A 43 12.09 10.60 -7.46
N GLY A 44 11.73 9.92 -6.36
CA GLY A 44 10.97 10.52 -5.26
C GLY A 44 9.45 10.58 -5.47
N LYS A 45 8.92 9.98 -6.54
CA LYS A 45 7.47 9.91 -6.82
C LYS A 45 6.92 8.50 -6.74
N ILE A 46 5.63 8.42 -6.43
CA ILE A 46 4.87 7.17 -6.32
C ILE A 46 3.63 7.25 -7.17
N GLY A 47 3.43 6.24 -8.00
CA GLY A 47 2.22 6.08 -8.78
C GLY A 47 1.23 5.21 -8.04
N VAL A 48 -0.02 5.65 -8.00
CA VAL A 48 -1.14 4.89 -7.46
C VAL A 48 -2.19 4.75 -8.55
N PHE A 49 -2.69 3.53 -8.76
CA PHE A 49 -3.79 3.34 -9.70
C PHE A 49 -5.07 3.94 -9.13
N LEU A 50 -5.79 4.70 -9.94
CA LEU A 50 -7.08 5.29 -9.56
C LEU A 50 -8.08 4.23 -9.07
N LYS A 51 -8.03 3.02 -9.68
CA LYS A 51 -8.84 1.88 -9.25
C LYS A 51 -8.61 1.46 -7.79
N THR A 52 -7.42 1.71 -7.24
CA THR A 52 -7.12 1.46 -5.83
C THR A 52 -7.87 2.43 -4.92
N LEU A 53 -8.05 3.67 -5.38
CA LEU A 53 -8.89 4.68 -4.70
C LEU A 53 -10.38 4.37 -4.86
N ASP A 54 -10.81 3.92 -6.04
CA ASP A 54 -12.20 3.46 -6.28
C ASP A 54 -12.59 2.31 -5.35
N ALA A 55 -11.64 1.42 -5.06
CA ALA A 55 -11.81 0.35 -4.07
C ALA A 55 -11.82 0.85 -2.62
N ARG A 56 -11.71 2.17 -2.39
CA ARG A 56 -11.55 2.82 -1.08
C ARG A 56 -10.49 2.15 -0.22
N ILE A 57 -9.42 1.66 -0.84
CA ILE A 57 -8.25 1.15 -0.13
C ILE A 57 -7.46 2.37 0.33
N TYR A 58 -8.01 3.09 1.29
CA TYR A 58 -7.24 3.92 2.17
C TYR A 58 -6.48 2.95 3.07
N PHE A 59 -5.16 2.85 2.90
CA PHE A 59 -4.33 2.27 3.94
C PHE A 59 -4.36 3.24 5.13
N LEU A 60 -5.44 3.18 5.91
CA LEU A 60 -5.45 3.73 7.25
C LEU A 60 -4.50 2.86 8.06
N LEU A 61 -3.25 3.32 8.11
CA LEU A 61 -2.26 2.72 8.97
C LEU A 61 -2.75 2.93 10.41
N THR A 62 -2.92 1.82 11.11
CA THR A 62 -3.08 1.86 12.56
C THR A 62 -1.77 2.30 13.20
N ASP A 63 -1.80 2.83 14.42
CA ASP A 63 -0.59 3.22 15.17
C ASP A 63 0.46 2.10 15.18
N PHE A 64 0.01 0.84 15.26
CA PHE A 64 0.88 -0.33 15.21
C PHE A 64 1.49 -0.56 13.81
N GLN A 65 0.70 -0.43 12.75
CA GLN A 65 1.21 -0.59 11.38
C GLN A 65 2.24 0.51 11.06
N GLU A 66 2.00 1.74 11.52
CA GLU A 66 2.98 2.82 11.42
C GLU A 66 4.24 2.53 12.24
N GLU A 67 4.10 2.03 13.47
CA GLU A 67 5.23 1.62 14.31
C GLU A 67 6.10 0.56 13.62
N VAL A 68 5.49 -0.44 13.00
CA VAL A 68 6.21 -1.48 12.23
C VAL A 68 7.01 -0.86 11.09
N LEU A 69 6.39 0.01 10.29
CA LEU A 69 7.05 0.69 9.18
C LEU A 69 8.24 1.55 9.65
N GLN A 70 8.04 2.34 10.71
CA GLN A 70 9.08 3.20 11.27
C GLN A 70 10.25 2.38 11.84
N LYS A 71 9.97 1.33 12.62
CA LYS A 71 11.01 0.52 13.27
C LYS A 71 11.78 -0.38 12.31
N ASP A 72 11.14 -0.86 11.25
CA ASP A 72 11.83 -1.62 10.19
C ASP A 72 12.49 -0.69 9.13
N GLY A 73 12.24 0.62 9.19
CA GLY A 73 12.78 1.58 8.23
C GLY A 73 12.22 1.41 6.82
N VAL A 74 10.98 0.92 6.73
CA VAL A 74 10.32 0.56 5.46
C VAL A 74 9.23 1.58 5.17
N SER A 75 9.15 2.06 3.92
CA SER A 75 8.01 2.85 3.46
C SER A 75 6.88 1.92 3.02
N LEU A 76 5.63 2.39 3.14
CA LEU A 76 4.45 1.62 2.73
C LEU A 76 4.56 1.05 1.30
N GLN A 77 5.22 1.77 0.39
CA GLN A 77 5.38 1.34 -1.02
C GLN A 77 6.36 0.19 -1.21
N MET A 78 7.25 -0.03 -0.25
CA MET A 78 8.20 -1.14 -0.26
C MET A 78 7.55 -2.43 0.28
N LEU A 79 6.34 -2.37 0.83
CA LEU A 79 5.64 -3.55 1.30
C LEU A 79 5.07 -4.36 0.13
N THR A 80 5.44 -5.65 0.08
CA THR A 80 4.75 -6.62 -0.78
C THR A 80 3.35 -6.89 -0.24
N PRO A 81 2.38 -7.31 -1.09
CA PRO A 81 1.05 -7.72 -0.61
C PRO A 81 1.10 -8.79 0.48
N ASN A 82 2.09 -9.70 0.42
CA ASN A 82 2.30 -10.70 1.45
C ASN A 82 2.75 -10.07 2.78
N ALA A 83 3.66 -9.10 2.76
CA ALA A 83 4.11 -8.40 3.96
C ALA A 83 2.95 -7.66 4.63
N VAL A 84 2.15 -6.93 3.84
CA VAL A 84 0.91 -6.29 4.32
C VAL A 84 0.01 -7.30 5.04
N ASN A 85 -0.28 -8.43 4.38
CA ASN A 85 -1.16 -9.45 4.96
C ASN A 85 -0.64 -9.99 6.29
N LYS A 86 0.69 -10.10 6.48
CA LYS A 86 1.26 -10.55 7.77
C LYS A 86 1.12 -9.51 8.87
N VAL A 87 1.33 -8.23 8.58
CA VAL A 87 1.16 -7.15 9.56
C VAL A 87 -0.31 -7.06 9.99
N VAL A 88 -1.22 -7.03 9.02
CA VAL A 88 -2.67 -6.94 9.27
C VAL A 88 -3.17 -8.17 10.03
N ALA A 89 -2.79 -9.39 9.62
CA ALA A 89 -3.23 -10.60 10.28
C ALA A 89 -2.76 -10.67 11.74
N PHE A 90 -1.51 -10.29 12.02
CA PHE A 90 -0.99 -10.25 13.38
C PHE A 90 -1.80 -9.29 14.26
N GLU A 91 -2.00 -8.06 13.79
CA GLU A 91 -2.77 -7.06 14.53
C GLU A 91 -4.20 -7.53 14.82
N MET A 92 -4.88 -8.10 13.82
CA MET A 92 -6.23 -8.64 13.99
C MET A 92 -6.28 -9.76 15.04
N ILE A 93 -5.30 -10.67 15.04
CA ILE A 93 -5.22 -11.76 16.02
C ILE A 93 -5.04 -11.20 17.44
N CYS A 94 -4.12 -10.26 17.64
CA CYS A 94 -3.90 -9.63 18.95
C CYS A 94 -5.20 -8.99 19.46
N ARG A 95 -5.82 -8.12 18.64
CA ARG A 95 -7.04 -7.40 19.03
C ARG A 95 -8.22 -8.32 19.27
N ALA A 96 -8.41 -9.35 18.46
CA ALA A 96 -9.47 -10.34 18.64
C ALA A 96 -9.35 -11.09 19.98
N ASN A 97 -8.13 -11.21 20.53
CA ASN A 97 -7.87 -11.83 21.82
C ASN A 97 -7.78 -10.83 22.98
N GLY A 98 -8.10 -9.55 22.74
CA GLY A 98 -8.06 -8.50 23.77
C GLY A 98 -6.66 -7.98 24.11
N TYR A 99 -5.67 -8.25 23.26
CA TYR A 99 -4.31 -7.75 23.43
C TYR A 99 -4.01 -6.61 22.46
N LEU A 100 -3.17 -5.67 22.89
CA LEU A 100 -2.55 -4.71 21.96
C LEU A 100 -1.42 -5.41 21.19
N PRO A 101 -1.29 -5.17 19.88
CA PRO A 101 -0.17 -5.69 19.11
C PRO A 101 1.15 -5.07 19.60
N ASP A 102 2.19 -5.90 19.68
CA ASP A 102 3.54 -5.50 20.08
C ASP A 102 4.54 -5.78 18.96
N TYR A 103 5.44 -4.83 18.71
CA TYR A 103 6.41 -4.91 17.63
C TYR A 103 7.38 -6.10 17.78
N PHE A 104 7.90 -6.39 18.98
CA PHE A 104 8.86 -7.47 19.17
C PHE A 104 8.22 -8.83 18.99
N VAL A 105 6.98 -8.99 19.49
CA VAL A 105 6.19 -10.21 19.26
C VAL A 105 5.87 -10.36 17.76
N PHE A 106 5.56 -9.27 17.07
CA PHE A 106 5.38 -9.28 15.61
C PHE A 106 6.64 -9.75 14.88
N LYS A 107 7.85 -9.33 15.26
CA LYS A 107 9.09 -9.80 14.62
C LYS A 107 9.27 -11.31 14.75
N LEU A 108 8.93 -11.88 15.90
CA LEU A 108 8.95 -13.33 16.11
C LEU A 108 7.91 -14.02 15.22
N PHE A 109 6.67 -13.54 15.23
CA PHE A 109 5.59 -14.04 14.37
C PHE A 109 5.96 -13.99 12.88
N PHE A 110 6.50 -12.86 12.42
CA PHE A 110 6.91 -12.65 11.05
C PHE A 110 8.04 -13.61 10.66
N ARG A 111 9.05 -13.79 11.53
CA ARG A 111 10.11 -14.77 11.31
C ARG A 111 9.55 -16.18 11.16
N PHE A 112 8.64 -16.61 12.04
CA PHE A 112 8.00 -17.93 11.92
C PHE A 112 7.24 -18.09 10.60
N CYS A 113 6.50 -17.07 10.18
CA CYS A 113 5.78 -17.07 8.90
C CYS A 113 6.72 -17.17 7.68
N VAL A 114 7.94 -16.66 7.79
CA VAL A 114 8.92 -16.64 6.70
C VAL A 114 9.83 -17.86 6.71
N THR A 115 10.00 -18.55 7.85
CA THR A 115 10.82 -19.77 7.96
C THR A 115 10.04 -21.06 7.76
N GLY A 116 8.71 -21.05 7.79
CA GLY A 116 7.88 -22.23 7.49
C GLY A 116 8.05 -22.71 6.05
N ASP A 117 7.82 -24.01 5.82
CA ASP A 117 7.97 -24.66 4.51
C ASP A 117 7.23 -23.87 3.41
N LYS A 118 7.99 -23.29 2.48
CA LYS A 118 7.46 -22.53 1.35
C LYS A 118 7.30 -23.46 0.17
N TYR A 119 6.07 -23.64 -0.29
CA TYR A 119 5.78 -24.38 -1.51
C TYR A 119 5.56 -23.41 -2.66
N ILE A 120 6.19 -23.69 -3.80
CA ILE A 120 5.99 -22.96 -5.06
C ILE A 120 5.11 -23.85 -5.95
N PHE A 121 4.00 -23.31 -6.43
CA PHE A 121 3.12 -23.99 -7.37
C PHE A 121 3.25 -23.31 -8.74
N SER A 122 3.46 -24.11 -9.79
CA SER A 122 3.33 -23.61 -11.16
C SER A 122 1.86 -23.47 -11.52
N VAL A 123 1.47 -22.32 -12.02
CA VAL A 123 0.13 -22.09 -12.59
C VAL A 123 0.21 -22.39 -14.08
N ARG A 124 -0.59 -23.34 -14.57
CA ARG A 124 -0.84 -23.56 -16.00
C ARG A 124 -2.13 -22.85 -16.40
#